data_AF-A0A382L466-F1
#
_entry.id   AF-A0A382L466-F1
#
_cell.length_a   1.000
_cell.length_b   1.000
_cell.length_c   1.000
_cell.angle_alpha   90.00
_cell.angle_beta   90.00
_cell.angle_gamma   90.00
#
_symmetry.space_group_name_H-M   'P 1'
#
loop_
_entity.id
_entity.type
_entity.pdbx_description
1 polymer ?
#
loop_
_entity_poly.entity_id
_entity_poly.type
_entity_poly.pdbx_seq_one_letter_code
_entity_poly.pdbx_strand_id
1 'polypeptide(L)' 'DPSSPIAGMPILNVDQSRTVIVIKRSLSPGFAGIPNPLFAADNTLMLFGDGKQVVLDLVAAVKDAA' A
#
# COMPACT_ATOMS: atom_id res chain seq x y z
N ASP A 1 -2.45 10.06 15.09
CA ASP A 1 -3.50 10.03 16.11
C ASP A 1 -2.94 9.42 17.39
N PRO A 2 -2.81 10.20 18.47
CA PRO A 2 -2.32 9.71 19.77
C PRO A 2 -3.19 8.62 20.41
N SER A 3 -4.47 8.50 20.02
CA SER A 3 -5.37 7.47 20.52
C SER A 3 -5.25 6.12 19.79
N SER A 4 -4.46 6.08 18.72
CA SER A 4 -4.27 4.87 17.92
C SER A 4 -3.48 3.80 18.70
N PRO A 5 -3.84 2.51 18.60
CA PRO A 5 -3.09 1.40 19.20
C PRO A 5 -1.61 1.32 18.76
N ILE A 6 -1.27 1.99 17.66
CA ILE A 6 0.09 2.04 17.10
C ILE A 6 0.78 3.40 17.31
N ALA A 7 0.19 4.30 18.12
CA ALA A 7 0.78 5.60 18.41
C ALA A 7 2.18 5.43 19.04
N GLY A 8 3.16 6.16 18.50
CA GLY A 8 4.56 6.12 18.95
C GLY A 8 5.44 5.05 18.29
N MET A 9 4.86 4.12 17.50
CA MET A 9 5.65 3.19 16.70
C MET A 9 6.34 3.93 15.54
N PRO A 10 7.65 3.73 15.32
CA PRO A 10 8.32 4.29 14.14
C PRO A 10 7.76 3.68 12.86
N ILE A 11 7.46 4.52 11.87
CA ILE A 11 6.95 4.13 10.56
C ILE A 11 7.76 4.76 9.44
N LEU A 12 7.55 4.29 8.21
CA LEU A 12 8.10 4.90 7.00
C LEU A 12 7.16 6.03 6.53
N ASN A 13 7.73 7.20 6.23
CA ASN A 13 7.00 8.36 5.71
C ASN A 13 6.70 8.23 4.20
N VAL A 14 6.03 7.15 3.81
CA VAL A 14 5.76 6.85 2.39
C VAL A 14 4.78 7.83 1.76
N ASP A 15 3.91 8.44 2.56
CA ASP A 15 2.93 9.46 2.19
C ASP A 15 3.55 10.71 1.57
N GLN A 16 4.81 11.01 1.90
CA GLN A 16 5.56 12.15 1.36
C GLN A 16 6.05 11.93 -0.08
N SER A 17 5.88 10.72 -0.64
CA SER A 17 6.24 10.42 -2.02
C SER A 17 5.28 11.09 -3.00
N ARG A 18 5.75 11.40 -4.22
CA ARG A 18 4.88 11.93 -5.30
C ARG A 18 3.70 10.99 -5.61
N THR A 19 3.95 9.69 -5.61
CA THR A 19 2.95 8.66 -5.88
C THR A 19 3.28 7.43 -5.06
N VAL A 20 2.26 6.85 -4.42
CA VAL A 20 2.36 5.63 -3.63
C VAL A 20 1.50 4.56 -4.31
N ILE A 21 2.04 3.35 -4.45
CA ILE A 21 1.28 2.19 -4.94
C ILE A 21 1.24 1.16 -3.83
N VAL A 22 0.03 0.79 -3.39
CA VAL A 22 -0.18 -0.24 -2.37
C VAL A 22 -0.69 -1.51 -3.04
N ILE A 23 0.06 -2.60 -2.88
CA ILE A 23 -0.31 -3.92 -3.40
C ILE A 23 -0.89 -4.75 -2.26
N LYS A 24 -2.17 -5.15 -2.36
CA LYS A 24 -2.82 -6.04 -1.40
C LYS A 24 -4.08 -6.69 -1.98
N ARG A 25 -4.62 -7.73 -1.34
CA ARG A 25 -5.78 -8.48 -1.87
C ARG A 25 -7.14 -7.79 -1.71
N SER A 26 -7.32 -6.94 -0.70
CA SER A 26 -8.60 -6.31 -0.34
C SER A 26 -8.36 -5.06 0.50
N LEU A 27 -9.38 -4.42 1.08
CA LEU A 27 -9.21 -3.35 2.09
C LEU A 27 -9.11 -3.86 3.55
N SER A 28 -9.03 -5.19 3.75
CA SER A 28 -8.95 -5.79 5.09
C SER A 28 -7.77 -5.25 5.91
N PRO A 29 -7.93 -5.08 7.23
CA PRO A 29 -6.88 -4.54 8.11
C PRO A 29 -5.70 -5.50 8.26
N GLY A 30 -4.58 -4.96 8.71
CA GLY A 30 -3.42 -5.74 9.13
C GLY A 30 -3.55 -6.25 10.56
N PHE A 31 -2.42 -6.62 11.16
CA PHE A 31 -2.35 -7.18 12.52
C PHE A 31 -3.02 -6.31 13.59
N ALA A 32 -2.80 -4.99 13.53
CA ALA A 32 -3.37 -4.05 14.49
C ALA A 32 -4.89 -3.85 14.36
N GLY A 33 -5.55 -4.44 13.36
CA GLY A 33 -7.00 -4.41 13.20
C GLY A 33 -7.60 -3.05 12.85
N ILE A 34 -6.77 -2.02 12.62
CA ILE A 34 -7.22 -0.65 12.32
C ILE A 34 -7.18 -0.33 10.82
N PRO A 35 -8.06 0.57 10.33
CA PRO A 35 -7.97 1.09 8.98
C PRO A 35 -6.69 1.93 8.79
N ASN A 36 -6.12 1.89 7.59
CA ASN A 36 -4.95 2.71 7.24
C ASN A 36 -5.39 3.93 6.41
N PRO A 37 -5.22 5.17 6.92
CA PRO A 37 -5.58 6.39 6.19
C PRO A 37 -4.88 6.53 4.84
N LEU A 38 -3.68 5.95 4.67
CA LEU A 38 -2.92 5.99 3.42
C LEU A 38 -3.70 5.44 2.22
N PHE A 39 -4.60 4.47 2.45
CA PHE A 39 -5.40 3.85 1.39
C PHE A 39 -6.42 4.80 0.74
N ALA A 40 -6.71 5.93 1.37
CA ALA A 40 -7.63 6.95 0.89
C ALA A 40 -6.92 8.28 0.53
N ALA A 41 -5.59 8.32 0.58
CA ALA A 41 -4.83 9.52 0.23
C ALA A 41 -4.83 9.74 -1.30
N ASP A 42 -4.93 11.00 -1.74
CA ASP A 42 -5.06 11.36 -3.16
C ASP A 42 -3.88 10.92 -4.03
N ASN A 43 -2.67 10.83 -3.43
CA ASN A 43 -1.45 10.37 -4.10
C ASN A 43 -1.24 8.85 -4.02
N THR A 44 -2.18 8.10 -3.45
CA THR A 44 -2.08 6.64 -3.28
C THR A 44 -2.99 5.90 -4.24
N LEU A 45 -2.41 4.95 -4.97
CA LEU A 45 -3.11 4.02 -5.85
C LEU A 45 -3.17 2.65 -5.19
N MET A 46 -4.37 2.07 -5.14
CA MET A 46 -4.60 0.71 -4.66
C MET A 46 -4.53 -0.27 -5.83
N LEU A 47 -3.53 -1.15 -5.83
CA LEU A 47 -3.39 -2.23 -6.81
C LEU A 47 -3.79 -3.57 -6.18
N PHE A 48 -5.03 -3.99 -6.44
CA PHE A 48 -5.57 -5.19 -5.81
C PHE A 48 -5.08 -6.48 -6.46
N GLY A 49 -4.54 -7.39 -5.65
CA GLY A 49 -4.10 -8.70 -6.10
C GLY A 49 -3.27 -9.47 -5.07
N ASP A 50 -2.93 -10.71 -5.42
CA ASP A 50 -1.88 -11.44 -4.71
C ASP A 50 -0.51 -10.78 -4.96
N GLY A 51 0.29 -10.65 -3.91
CA GLY A 51 1.56 -9.91 -3.99
C GLY A 51 2.55 -10.51 -4.97
N LYS A 52 2.64 -11.84 -5.07
CA LYS A 52 3.53 -12.50 -6.03
C LYS A 52 3.00 -12.31 -7.45
N GLN A 53 1.71 -12.53 -7.66
CA GLN A 53 1.11 -12.41 -8.98
C GLN A 53 1.26 -11.00 -9.55
N VAL A 54 0.93 -9.97 -8.77
CA VAL A 54 1.04 -8.57 -9.20
C VAL A 54 2.46 -8.20 -9.59
N VAL A 55 3.46 -8.65 -8.83
CA VAL A 55 4.87 -8.38 -9.16
C VAL A 55 5.29 -9.09 -10.45
N LEU A 56 4.86 -10.34 -10.67
CA LEU A 56 5.16 -11.07 -11.90
C LEU A 56 4.50 -10.40 -13.12
N ASP A 57 3.25 -9.98 -12.99
CA ASP A 57 2.51 -9.29 -14.05
C ASP A 57 3.17 -7.95 -14.39
N LEU A 58 3.62 -7.20 -13.38
CA LEU A 58 4.34 -5.94 -13.57
C LEU A 58 5.66 -6.16 -14.33
N VAL A 59 6.43 -7.18 -13.96
CA VAL A 59 7.69 -7.52 -14.64
C VAL A 59 7.44 -7.91 -16.10
N ALA A 60 6.37 -8.65 -16.39
CA ALA A 60 5.99 -9.00 -17.75
C ALA A 60 5.58 -7.76 -18.55
N ALA A 61 4.69 -6.93 -18.01
CA ALA A 61 4.22 -5.71 -18.67
C ALA A 61 5.36 -4.73 -19.00
N VAL A 62 6.34 -4.59 -18.11
CA VAL A 62 7.52 -3.74 -18.36
C VAL A 62 8.39 -4.29 -19.50
N LYS A 63 8.49 -5.62 -19.66
CA LYS A 63 9.22 -6.24 -20.76
C LYS A 63 8.50 -6.09 -22.10
N ASP A 64 7.18 -6.21 -22.10
CA ASP A 64 6.37 -6.07 -23.32
C ASP A 64 6.29 -4.62 -23.82
N ALA A 65 6.43 -3.65 -22.92
CA ALA A 65 6.44 -2.23 -23.24
C ALA A 65 7.80 -1.70 -23.72
N ALA A 66 8.86 -2.51 -23.65
CA ALA A 66 10.22 -2.18 -24.06
C ALA A 66 10.52 -2.68 -25.48
#